data_AF-A0A943XK13-F1
#
_entry.id   AF-A0A943XK13-F1
#
_cell.length_a   1.000
_cell.length_b   1.000
_cell.length_c   1.000
_cell.angle_alpha   90.00
_cell.angle_beta   90.00
_cell.angle_gamma   90.00
#
_symmetry.space_group_name_H-M   'P 1'
#
loop_
_entity.id
_entity.type
_entity.pdbx_description
1 polymer ?
#
loop_
_entity_poly.entity_id
_entity_poly.type
_entity_poly.pdbx_seq_one_letter_code
_entity_poly.pdbx_strand_id
1 'polypeptide(L)'
;MANSLPFNAVAVDGEYDRVYKAEDWAWYFATFIANGIFPKPSDGLQVVAYSGMEIRVNAGYAFINGYAFRNPATLSVTLDTAEGALNRVDRVVVRWDLPQRDMYIAVLKGTPSAKPTATAVTRTTEIWELALADIYVGKGVTRIQTQNITDQRFNSAVCGIVTGTVEEIDASVLTKQFTDFFNTYSAAVLDEFSAYKQSMEKYLRLLVDDVTKTDARALLNVNKMATISDIVAPSN
;
A
#
# COMPACT_ATOMS: atom_id res chain seq x y z
N MET A 1 1.61 -7.36 -24.87
CA MET A 1 1.27 -5.94 -25.07
C MET A 1 0.73 -5.41 -23.76
N ALA A 2 0.96 -4.14 -23.43
CA ALA A 2 0.32 -3.51 -22.28
C ALA A 2 -1.19 -3.38 -22.54
N ASN A 3 -2.02 -3.67 -21.53
CA ASN A 3 -3.46 -3.48 -21.62
C ASN A 3 -3.76 -1.97 -21.54
N SER A 4 -4.43 -1.43 -22.56
CA SER A 4 -4.78 -0.02 -22.66
C SER A 4 -6.30 0.12 -22.76
N LEU A 5 -6.92 0.82 -21.80
CA LEU A 5 -8.38 0.96 -21.71
C LEU A 5 -8.80 2.30 -21.07
N PRO A 6 -9.99 2.83 -21.43
CA PRO A 6 -10.84 2.40 -22.55
C PRO A 6 -10.45 3.08 -23.87
N PHE A 7 -10.41 2.29 -24.96
CA PHE A 7 -10.35 2.80 -26.33
C PHE A 7 -11.47 2.19 -27.16
N ASN A 8 -11.95 2.93 -28.16
CA ASN A 8 -12.97 2.41 -29.08
C ASN A 8 -12.43 1.18 -29.83
N ALA A 9 -13.30 0.18 -30.04
CA ALA A 9 -13.02 -0.91 -30.96
C ALA A 9 -13.12 -0.41 -32.41
N VAL A 10 -12.30 -0.95 -33.30
CA VAL A 10 -12.32 -0.69 -34.74
C VAL A 10 -12.72 -1.98 -35.44
N ALA A 11 -13.66 -1.88 -36.39
CA ALA A 11 -14.05 -3.01 -37.21
C ALA A 11 -12.93 -3.31 -38.22
N VAL A 12 -12.43 -4.55 -38.20
CA VAL A 12 -11.46 -5.09 -39.15
C VAL A 12 -12.06 -6.38 -39.70
N ASP A 13 -12.33 -6.41 -41.01
CA ASP A 13 -12.90 -7.57 -41.70
C ASP A 13 -14.22 -8.11 -41.10
N GLY A 14 -15.04 -7.23 -40.54
CA GLY A 14 -16.35 -7.57 -39.97
C GLY A 14 -16.33 -7.97 -38.50
N GLU A 15 -15.15 -8.05 -37.88
CA GLU A 15 -14.97 -8.32 -36.46
C GLU A 15 -14.37 -7.10 -35.74
N TYR A 16 -14.67 -6.94 -34.46
CA TYR A 16 -14.06 -5.88 -33.65
C TYR A 16 -12.69 -6.33 -33.13
N ASP A 17 -11.67 -5.49 -33.31
CA ASP A 17 -10.29 -5.77 -32.90
C ASP A 17 -10.11 -5.89 -31.36
N ARG A 18 -11.09 -5.46 -30.58
CA ARG A 18 -11.03 -5.37 -29.11
C ARG A 18 -12.30 -5.90 -28.46
N VAL A 19 -12.11 -6.74 -27.45
CA VAL A 19 -13.15 -7.24 -26.55
C VAL A 19 -12.65 -7.06 -25.13
N TYR A 20 -13.45 -6.40 -24.29
CA TYR A 20 -13.13 -6.20 -22.88
C TYR A 20 -13.87 -7.21 -22.01
N LYS A 21 -13.18 -7.79 -21.05
CA LYS A 21 -13.80 -8.64 -20.04
C LYS A 21 -14.22 -7.82 -18.82
N ALA A 22 -15.07 -8.40 -17.98
CA ALA A 22 -15.46 -7.77 -16.72
C ALA A 22 -14.24 -7.57 -15.80
N GLU A 23 -13.28 -8.49 -15.86
CA GLU A 23 -12.04 -8.45 -15.08
C GLU A 23 -11.14 -7.27 -15.49
N ASP A 24 -11.13 -6.87 -16.77
CA ASP A 24 -10.36 -5.72 -17.24
C ASP A 24 -10.89 -4.42 -16.63
N TRP A 25 -12.21 -4.28 -16.56
CA TRP A 25 -12.88 -3.16 -15.92
C TRP A 25 -12.74 -3.19 -14.40
N ALA A 26 -12.90 -4.35 -13.78
CA ALA A 26 -12.71 -4.51 -12.34
C ALA A 26 -11.27 -4.13 -11.95
N TRP A 27 -10.26 -4.59 -12.70
CA TRP A 27 -8.88 -4.17 -12.50
C TRP A 27 -8.73 -2.65 -12.59
N TYR A 28 -9.27 -2.02 -13.63
CA TYR A 28 -9.22 -0.57 -13.79
C TYR A 28 -9.85 0.17 -12.61
N PHE A 29 -11.07 -0.21 -12.19
CA PHE A 29 -11.74 0.40 -11.04
C PHE A 29 -11.01 0.17 -9.72
N ALA A 30 -10.40 -1.01 -9.53
CA ALA A 30 -9.62 -1.32 -8.34
C ALA A 30 -8.37 -0.45 -8.18
N THR A 31 -7.92 0.24 -9.24
CA THR A 31 -6.79 1.18 -9.14
C THR A 31 -7.13 2.47 -8.40
N PHE A 32 -8.39 2.91 -8.43
CA PHE A 32 -8.84 4.17 -7.82
C PHE A 32 -9.99 4.04 -6.79
N ILE A 33 -10.56 2.84 -6.61
CA ILE A 33 -11.65 2.54 -5.67
C ILE A 33 -11.23 1.43 -4.70
N ALA A 34 -11.08 1.77 -3.42
CA ALA A 34 -10.81 0.80 -2.37
C ALA A 34 -12.03 -0.07 -2.01
N ASN A 35 -11.77 -1.23 -1.40
CA ASN A 35 -12.81 -2.10 -0.87
C ASN A 35 -13.53 -1.41 0.30
N GLY A 36 -14.87 -1.42 0.29
CA GLY A 36 -15.67 -0.85 1.36
C GLY A 36 -17.11 -0.55 0.98
N ILE A 37 -17.86 0.03 1.92
CA ILE A 37 -19.20 0.56 1.68
C ILE A 37 -19.14 2.03 1.28
N PHE A 38 -20.03 2.45 0.39
CA PHE A 38 -20.13 3.84 -0.01
C PHE A 38 -20.88 4.64 1.08
N PRO A 39 -20.27 5.69 1.66
CA PRO A 39 -20.81 6.35 2.86
C PRO A 39 -21.96 7.32 2.58
N LYS A 40 -22.52 7.30 1.37
CA LYS A 40 -23.58 8.21 0.94
C LYS A 40 -24.74 7.43 0.29
N PRO A 41 -25.96 7.45 0.86
CA PRO A 41 -26.32 8.12 2.12
C PRO A 41 -25.64 7.45 3.34
N SER A 42 -25.61 8.12 4.49
CA SER A 42 -24.88 7.64 5.69
C SER A 42 -25.43 6.33 6.27
N ASP A 43 -26.70 6.04 5.99
CA ASP A 43 -27.40 4.80 6.32
C ASP A 43 -27.30 3.75 5.19
N GLY A 44 -26.45 4.00 4.18
CA GLY A 44 -26.19 3.09 3.09
C GLY A 44 -25.77 1.71 3.58
N LEU A 45 -26.49 0.68 3.15
CA LEU A 45 -26.30 -0.71 3.60
C LEU A 45 -26.36 -0.91 5.14
N GLN A 46 -26.97 0.02 5.88
CA GLN A 46 -27.16 -0.13 7.31
C GLN A 46 -28.09 -1.30 7.59
N VAL A 47 -27.70 -2.13 8.56
CA VAL A 47 -28.54 -3.20 9.10
C VAL A 47 -29.39 -2.65 10.25
N VAL A 48 -30.71 -2.82 10.17
CA VAL A 48 -31.65 -2.36 11.19
C VAL A 48 -32.60 -3.48 11.61
N ALA A 49 -32.99 -3.49 12.88
CA ALA A 49 -34.00 -4.41 13.38
C ALA A 49 -35.36 -4.11 12.75
N TYR A 50 -36.16 -5.14 12.50
CA TYR A 50 -37.50 -4.96 11.95
C TYR A 50 -38.58 -5.67 12.76
N SER A 51 -38.87 -6.94 12.47
CA SER A 51 -39.98 -7.68 13.09
C SER A 51 -39.60 -9.13 13.31
N GLY A 52 -39.80 -9.62 14.54
CA GLY A 52 -39.37 -10.97 14.91
C GLY A 52 -37.88 -11.17 14.60
N MET A 53 -37.56 -12.28 13.94
CA MET A 53 -36.20 -12.62 13.50
C MET A 53 -35.82 -11.98 12.16
N GLU A 54 -36.65 -11.09 11.61
CA GLU A 54 -36.35 -10.35 10.39
C GLU A 54 -35.61 -9.03 10.71
N ILE A 55 -34.53 -8.82 9.98
CA ILE A 55 -33.78 -7.55 9.92
C ILE A 55 -33.91 -6.97 8.52
N ARG A 56 -33.55 -5.69 8.38
CA ARG A 56 -33.55 -4.98 7.11
C ARG A 56 -32.17 -4.42 6.82
N VAL A 57 -31.77 -4.49 5.56
CA VAL A 57 -30.55 -3.85 5.06
C VAL A 57 -30.97 -2.73 4.11
N ASN A 58 -30.63 -1.49 4.44
CA ASN A 58 -31.01 -0.33 3.65
C ASN A 58 -30.39 -0.35 2.24
N ALA A 59 -30.97 0.45 1.34
CA ALA A 59 -30.40 0.69 0.03
C ALA A 59 -28.98 1.26 0.16
N GLY A 60 -28.09 0.95 -0.78
CA GLY A 60 -26.71 1.44 -0.73
C GLY A 60 -25.79 0.73 -1.70
N TYR A 61 -24.50 1.02 -1.58
CA TYR A 61 -23.48 0.54 -2.51
C TYR A 61 -22.27 0.02 -1.74
N ALA A 62 -21.63 -1.00 -2.30
CA ALA A 62 -20.34 -1.50 -1.83
C ALA A 62 -19.43 -1.79 -3.02
N PHE A 63 -18.13 -1.74 -2.78
CA PHE A 63 -17.12 -2.03 -3.77
C PHE A 63 -16.16 -3.08 -3.23
N ILE A 64 -15.89 -4.11 -4.02
CA ILE A 64 -15.00 -5.22 -3.65
C ILE A 64 -14.19 -5.59 -4.88
N ASN A 65 -12.87 -5.45 -4.80
CA ASN A 65 -11.90 -5.79 -5.84
C ASN A 65 -12.25 -5.20 -7.21
N GLY A 66 -12.75 -3.95 -7.22
CA GLY A 66 -13.19 -3.25 -8.43
C GLY A 66 -14.58 -3.61 -8.95
N TYR A 67 -15.27 -4.55 -8.31
CA TYR A 67 -16.67 -4.87 -8.58
C TYR A 67 -17.59 -4.01 -7.73
N ALA A 68 -18.71 -3.58 -8.31
CA ALA A 68 -19.70 -2.74 -7.64
C ALA A 68 -20.95 -3.55 -7.30
N PHE A 69 -21.37 -3.46 -6.04
CA PHE A 69 -22.65 -3.93 -5.55
C PHE A 69 -23.60 -2.76 -5.35
N ARG A 70 -24.85 -2.94 -5.74
CA ARG A 70 -25.94 -2.00 -5.50
C ARG A 70 -27.12 -2.73 -4.91
N ASN A 71 -27.50 -2.35 -3.69
CA ASN A 71 -28.80 -2.68 -3.14
C ASN A 71 -29.76 -1.51 -3.46
N PRO A 72 -30.72 -1.67 -4.41
CA PRO A 72 -31.51 -0.53 -4.90
C PRO A 72 -32.61 -0.09 -3.92
N ALA A 73 -33.04 -0.97 -3.01
CA ALA A 73 -34.10 -0.74 -2.04
C ALA A 73 -33.77 -1.49 -0.74
N THR A 74 -34.50 -1.20 0.34
CA THR A 74 -34.35 -1.94 1.58
C THR A 74 -34.67 -3.42 1.38
N LEU A 75 -33.73 -4.29 1.75
CA LEU A 75 -33.83 -5.74 1.65
C LEU A 75 -34.19 -6.33 3.01
N SER A 76 -35.25 -7.13 3.08
CA SER A 76 -35.57 -7.93 4.27
C SER A 76 -34.75 -9.21 4.28
N VAL A 77 -34.16 -9.52 5.44
CA VAL A 77 -33.36 -10.73 5.66
C VAL A 77 -33.88 -11.41 6.92
N THR A 78 -34.34 -12.65 6.79
CA THR A 78 -34.80 -13.45 7.92
C THR A 78 -33.63 -14.24 8.49
N LEU A 79 -33.33 -14.02 9.78
CA LEU A 79 -32.37 -14.84 10.49
C LEU A 79 -33.01 -16.17 10.89
N ASP A 80 -32.20 -17.21 10.96
CA ASP A 80 -32.63 -18.48 11.53
C ASP A 80 -33.11 -18.30 12.98
N THR A 81 -34.04 -19.16 13.40
CA THR A 81 -34.53 -19.20 14.78
C THR A 81 -33.38 -19.32 15.79
N ALA A 82 -33.53 -18.67 16.94
CA ALA A 82 -32.58 -18.78 18.03
C ALA A 82 -32.49 -20.21 18.57
N GLU A 83 -31.31 -20.58 19.05
CA GLU A 83 -31.14 -21.84 19.78
C GLU A 83 -31.80 -21.74 21.16
N GLY A 84 -32.33 -22.86 21.69
CA GLY A 84 -32.97 -22.86 23.00
C GLY A 84 -31.99 -22.69 24.18
N ALA A 85 -30.74 -23.14 24.02
CA ALA A 85 -29.80 -23.28 25.14
C ALA A 85 -28.65 -22.26 25.14
N LEU A 86 -28.17 -21.88 23.96
CA LEU A 86 -26.94 -21.09 23.80
C LEU A 86 -27.17 -19.84 22.95
N ASN A 87 -26.29 -18.87 23.10
CA ASN A 87 -26.31 -17.64 22.32
C ASN A 87 -25.45 -17.82 21.05
N ARG A 88 -25.64 -16.99 20.04
CA ARG A 88 -24.72 -16.90 18.89
C ARG A 88 -24.63 -15.47 18.39
N VAL A 89 -23.65 -15.21 17.53
CA VAL A 89 -23.53 -13.93 16.82
C VAL A 89 -23.53 -14.22 15.33
N ASP A 90 -24.61 -13.85 14.65
CA ASP A 90 -24.73 -13.96 13.20
C ASP A 90 -24.14 -12.69 12.57
N ARG A 91 -23.47 -12.79 11.43
CA ARG A 91 -22.85 -11.64 10.76
C ARG A 91 -23.48 -11.42 9.39
N VAL A 92 -23.96 -10.21 9.14
CA VAL A 92 -24.47 -9.80 7.82
C VAL A 92 -23.32 -9.25 7.01
N VAL A 93 -23.14 -9.76 5.79
CA VAL A 93 -22.06 -9.36 4.89
C VAL A 93 -22.60 -8.99 3.52
N VAL A 94 -21.86 -8.13 2.79
CA VAL A 94 -21.88 -8.15 1.32
C VAL A 94 -20.81 -9.13 0.87
N ARG A 95 -21.19 -10.15 0.12
CA ARG A 95 -20.28 -11.13 -0.46
C ARG A 95 -20.11 -10.87 -1.94
N TRP A 96 -18.86 -10.80 -2.38
CA TRP A 96 -18.45 -10.97 -3.75
C TRP A 96 -18.11 -12.44 -3.99
N ASP A 97 -18.77 -13.05 -4.98
CA ASP A 97 -18.67 -14.48 -5.29
C ASP A 97 -18.37 -14.64 -6.78
N LEU A 98 -17.08 -14.81 -7.09
CA LEU A 98 -16.59 -14.89 -8.46
C LEU A 98 -17.11 -16.13 -9.20
N PRO A 99 -17.15 -17.34 -8.60
CA PRO A 99 -17.76 -18.51 -9.24
C PRO A 99 -19.24 -18.32 -9.59
N GLN A 100 -20.02 -17.68 -8.71
CA GLN A 100 -21.43 -17.36 -8.98
C GLN A 100 -21.61 -16.15 -9.91
N ARG A 101 -20.54 -15.36 -10.11
CA ARG A 101 -20.54 -14.11 -10.86
C ARG A 101 -21.56 -13.11 -10.30
N ASP A 102 -21.65 -13.04 -8.98
CA ASP A 102 -22.64 -12.22 -8.29
C ASP A 102 -22.07 -11.54 -7.04
N MET A 103 -22.73 -10.46 -6.63
CA MET A 103 -22.54 -9.83 -5.35
C MET A 103 -23.87 -9.74 -4.61
N TYR A 104 -23.94 -10.30 -3.41
CA TYR A 104 -25.20 -10.40 -2.67
C TYR A 104 -25.01 -10.21 -1.17
N ILE A 105 -26.09 -9.88 -0.48
CA ILE A 105 -26.12 -9.83 0.99
C ILE A 105 -26.31 -11.26 1.51
N ALA A 106 -25.45 -11.68 2.44
CA ALA A 106 -25.49 -12.99 3.06
C ALA A 106 -25.43 -12.89 4.59
N VAL A 107 -25.90 -13.94 5.27
CA VAL A 107 -25.78 -14.09 6.72
C VAL A 107 -24.82 -15.24 7.00
N LEU A 108 -23.70 -14.91 7.65
CA LEU A 108 -22.80 -15.90 8.24
C LEU A 108 -23.35 -16.25 9.61
N LYS A 109 -24.04 -17.39 9.71
CA LYS A 109 -24.55 -17.89 10.98
C LYS A 109 -23.39 -18.15 11.96
N GLY A 110 -23.53 -17.67 13.18
CA GLY A 110 -22.57 -17.92 14.24
C GLY A 110 -22.73 -19.32 14.85
N THR A 111 -21.64 -19.86 15.38
CA THR A 111 -21.69 -21.10 16.16
C THR A 111 -22.25 -20.83 17.56
N PRO A 112 -23.25 -21.59 18.04
CA PRO A 112 -23.79 -21.43 19.40
C PRO A 112 -22.73 -21.63 20.49
N SER A 113 -22.65 -20.70 21.44
CA SER A 113 -21.66 -20.69 22.52
C SER A 113 -22.14 -19.88 23.72
N ALA A 114 -21.58 -20.16 24.91
CA ALA A 114 -21.78 -19.33 26.11
C ALA A 114 -21.12 -17.95 25.96
N LYS A 115 -20.03 -17.88 25.18
CA LYS A 115 -19.32 -16.64 24.80
C LYS A 115 -19.27 -16.58 23.27
N PRO A 116 -20.37 -16.20 22.62
CA PRO A 116 -20.45 -16.25 21.17
C PRO A 116 -19.56 -15.17 20.54
N THR A 117 -18.97 -15.51 19.41
CA THR A 117 -18.18 -14.61 18.57
C THR A 117 -18.70 -14.66 17.15
N ALA A 118 -18.64 -13.55 16.44
CA ALA A 118 -19.04 -13.49 15.04
C ALA A 118 -18.15 -14.40 14.17
N THR A 119 -18.73 -15.04 13.17
CA THR A 119 -17.98 -15.81 12.16
C THR A 119 -17.03 -14.89 11.40
N ALA A 120 -15.79 -15.36 11.17
CA ALA A 120 -14.80 -14.60 10.43
C ALA A 120 -15.27 -14.37 8.98
N VAL A 121 -14.94 -13.20 8.43
CA VAL A 121 -15.18 -12.90 7.01
C VAL A 121 -14.23 -13.72 6.13
N THR A 122 -14.73 -14.16 4.99
CA THR A 122 -13.97 -14.86 3.97
C THR A 122 -13.28 -13.85 3.07
N ARG A 123 -11.97 -14.01 2.87
CA ARG A 123 -11.13 -13.17 2.01
C ARG A 123 -10.17 -14.05 1.21
N THR A 124 -10.65 -14.58 0.10
CA THR A 124 -9.92 -15.42 -0.84
C THR A 124 -9.94 -14.78 -2.23
N THR A 125 -9.33 -15.45 -3.22
CA THR A 125 -9.33 -15.02 -4.62
C THR A 125 -10.69 -15.19 -5.30
N GLU A 126 -11.58 -15.99 -4.71
CA GLU A 126 -12.89 -16.34 -5.30
C GLU A 126 -14.06 -15.75 -4.49
N ILE A 127 -13.88 -15.60 -3.18
CA ILE A 127 -14.89 -15.06 -2.27
C ILE A 127 -14.27 -13.94 -1.45
N TRP A 128 -14.94 -12.79 -1.41
CA TRP A 128 -14.53 -11.69 -0.55
C TRP A 128 -15.73 -11.04 0.11
N GLU A 129 -15.63 -10.78 1.41
CA GLU A 129 -16.74 -10.31 2.23
C GLU A 129 -16.43 -9.01 2.96
N LEU A 130 -17.45 -8.14 3.04
CA LEU A 130 -17.47 -6.94 3.87
C LEU A 130 -18.55 -7.08 4.94
N ALA A 131 -18.17 -7.02 6.22
CA ALA A 131 -19.11 -7.16 7.34
C ALA A 131 -19.92 -5.88 7.56
N LEU A 132 -21.24 -5.93 7.34
CA LEU A 132 -22.14 -4.80 7.58
C LEU A 132 -22.48 -4.67 9.07
N ALA A 133 -22.85 -5.78 9.72
CA ALA A 133 -23.19 -5.79 11.14
C ALA A 133 -23.05 -7.17 11.76
N ASP A 134 -22.82 -7.18 13.08
CA ASP A 134 -22.90 -8.36 13.93
C ASP A 134 -24.21 -8.33 14.71
N ILE A 135 -24.95 -9.44 14.67
CA ILE A 135 -26.26 -9.57 15.29
C ILE A 135 -26.15 -10.59 16.43
N TYR A 136 -26.29 -10.11 17.66
CA TYR A 136 -26.38 -10.96 18.83
C TYR A 136 -27.74 -11.65 18.91
N VAL A 137 -27.75 -12.96 18.72
CA VAL A 137 -28.93 -13.80 18.86
C VAL A 137 -28.86 -14.51 20.22
N GLY A 138 -29.59 -13.97 21.19
CA GLY A 138 -29.69 -14.57 22.52
C GLY A 138 -30.44 -15.91 22.48
N LYS A 139 -30.18 -16.78 23.46
CA LYS A 139 -30.91 -18.05 23.60
C LYS A 139 -32.42 -17.80 23.71
N GLY A 140 -33.21 -18.56 22.96
CA GLY A 140 -34.68 -18.54 22.98
C GLY A 140 -35.33 -17.23 22.54
N VAL A 141 -34.59 -16.28 21.97
CA VAL A 141 -35.19 -15.03 21.50
C VAL A 141 -36.06 -15.28 20.27
N THR A 142 -37.18 -14.58 20.21
CA THR A 142 -38.10 -14.60 19.06
C THR A 142 -38.07 -13.29 18.27
N ARG A 143 -37.28 -12.31 18.75
CA ARG A 143 -37.10 -11.03 18.06
C ARG A 143 -35.71 -10.45 18.25
N ILE A 144 -35.24 -9.75 17.22
CA ILE A 144 -34.03 -8.92 17.25
C ILE A 144 -34.44 -7.46 17.50
N GLN A 145 -33.70 -6.78 18.36
CA GLN A 145 -33.84 -5.34 18.64
C GLN A 145 -32.59 -4.60 18.21
N THR A 146 -32.68 -3.28 18.04
CA THR A 146 -31.54 -2.44 17.62
C THR A 146 -30.31 -2.62 18.52
N GLN A 147 -30.50 -2.79 19.82
CA GLN A 147 -29.41 -3.04 20.79
C GLN A 147 -28.65 -4.37 20.57
N ASN A 148 -29.22 -5.29 19.80
CA ASN A 148 -28.58 -6.56 19.44
C ASN A 148 -27.71 -6.44 18.19
N ILE A 149 -27.75 -5.29 17.49
CA ILE A 149 -27.05 -5.08 16.23
C ILE A 149 -25.87 -4.14 16.49
N THR A 150 -24.67 -4.66 16.23
CA THR A 150 -23.44 -3.89 16.25
C THR A 150 -23.05 -3.56 14.81
N ASP A 151 -23.06 -2.29 14.45
CA ASP A 151 -22.66 -1.81 13.12
C ASP A 151 -21.15 -2.01 12.91
N GLN A 152 -20.76 -2.67 11.82
CA GLN A 152 -19.37 -2.95 11.45
C GLN A 152 -18.92 -2.18 10.21
N ARG A 153 -19.79 -1.36 9.60
CA ARG A 153 -19.49 -0.66 8.33
C ARG A 153 -18.24 0.23 8.42
N PHE A 154 -18.03 0.88 9.57
CA PHE A 154 -16.87 1.73 9.83
C PHE A 154 -15.64 0.97 10.36
N ASN A 155 -15.73 -0.34 10.55
CA ASN A 155 -14.60 -1.16 11.01
C ASN A 155 -13.73 -1.58 9.82
N SER A 156 -12.58 -0.94 9.66
CA SER A 156 -11.63 -1.22 8.56
C SER A 156 -11.06 -2.65 8.57
N ALA A 157 -11.09 -3.35 9.71
CA ALA A 157 -10.59 -4.72 9.78
C ALA A 157 -11.49 -5.71 9.03
N VAL A 158 -12.80 -5.50 9.02
CA VAL A 158 -13.81 -6.44 8.46
C VAL A 158 -14.68 -5.84 7.36
N CYS A 159 -14.75 -4.52 7.26
CA CYS A 159 -15.47 -3.78 6.22
C CYS A 159 -14.63 -2.56 5.81
N GLY A 160 -15.01 -1.36 6.24
CA GLY A 160 -14.40 -0.10 5.84
C GLY A 160 -15.29 0.73 4.92
N ILE A 161 -14.94 2.00 4.81
CA ILE A 161 -15.57 2.95 3.90
C ILE A 161 -14.72 3.02 2.63
N VAL A 162 -15.37 3.13 1.48
CA VAL A 162 -14.66 3.39 0.21
C VAL A 162 -13.89 4.69 0.32
N THR A 163 -12.58 4.62 0.12
CA THR A 163 -11.70 5.78 -0.09
C THR A 163 -11.29 5.85 -1.55
N GLY A 164 -11.11 7.05 -2.09
CA GLY A 164 -10.45 7.23 -3.38
C GLY A 164 -8.96 6.99 -3.18
N THR A 165 -8.38 5.98 -3.83
CA THR A 165 -6.97 5.59 -3.60
C THR A 165 -5.93 6.56 -4.17
N VAL A 166 -6.35 7.61 -4.89
CA VAL A 166 -5.45 8.56 -5.57
C VAL A 166 -4.81 9.60 -4.62
N GLU A 167 -5.20 9.66 -3.33
CA GLU A 167 -4.50 10.50 -2.36
C GLU A 167 -3.12 9.96 -1.94
N GLU A 168 -2.83 8.69 -2.17
CA GLU A 168 -1.51 8.09 -1.92
C GLU A 168 -0.81 7.82 -3.25
N ILE A 169 -0.10 8.81 -3.77
CA ILE A 169 0.99 8.53 -4.71
C ILE A 169 1.95 7.61 -3.97
N ASP A 170 2.03 6.34 -4.37
CA ASP A 170 3.07 5.43 -3.92
C ASP A 170 4.43 5.95 -4.41
N ALA A 171 4.97 6.89 -3.65
CA ALA A 171 6.26 7.48 -3.91
C ALA A 171 7.40 6.57 -3.45
N SER A 172 7.13 5.34 -2.96
CA SER A 172 8.18 4.43 -2.50
C SER A 172 9.14 4.06 -3.64
N VAL A 173 8.63 3.88 -4.85
CA VAL A 173 9.44 3.62 -6.05
C VAL A 173 10.21 4.87 -6.49
N LEU A 174 9.55 6.05 -6.46
CA LEU A 174 10.19 7.33 -6.77
C LEU A 174 11.29 7.68 -5.76
N THR A 175 11.05 7.48 -4.46
CA THR A 175 12.05 7.69 -3.40
C THR A 175 13.17 6.68 -3.51
N LYS A 176 12.91 5.40 -3.81
CA LYS A 176 13.98 4.43 -4.04
C LYS A 176 14.85 4.82 -5.24
N GLN A 177 14.26 5.24 -6.36
CA GLN A 177 15.03 5.70 -7.53
C GLN A 177 15.83 6.97 -7.23
N PHE A 178 15.24 7.95 -6.53
CA PHE A 178 15.96 9.15 -6.11
C PHE A 178 17.09 8.84 -5.13
N THR A 179 16.88 7.95 -4.17
CA THR A 179 17.91 7.52 -3.22
C THR A 179 19.03 6.75 -3.91
N ASP A 180 18.71 5.82 -4.81
CA ASP A 180 19.71 5.09 -5.60
C ASP A 180 20.52 6.05 -6.48
N PHE A 181 19.86 6.97 -7.19
CA PHE A 181 20.53 8.02 -7.98
C PHE A 181 21.43 8.91 -7.12
N PHE A 182 20.94 9.38 -5.98
CA PHE A 182 21.70 10.24 -5.07
C PHE A 182 22.93 9.51 -4.50
N ASN A 183 22.78 8.23 -4.15
CA ASN A 183 23.89 7.41 -3.65
C ASN A 183 24.94 7.18 -4.73
N THR A 184 24.53 6.86 -5.97
CA THR A 184 25.46 6.71 -7.10
C THR A 184 26.18 8.00 -7.43
N TYR A 185 25.46 9.12 -7.53
CA TYR A 185 26.04 10.43 -7.82
C TYR A 185 27.00 10.89 -6.70
N SER A 186 26.60 10.74 -5.44
CA SER A 186 27.45 11.11 -4.29
C SER A 186 28.72 10.27 -4.23
N ALA A 187 28.63 8.97 -4.54
CA ALA A 187 29.81 8.10 -4.62
C ALA A 187 30.77 8.52 -5.74
N ALA A 188 30.26 8.89 -6.92
CA ALA A 188 31.07 9.37 -8.03
C ALA A 188 31.77 10.70 -7.70
N VAL A 189 31.06 11.65 -7.09
CA VAL A 189 31.64 12.94 -6.68
C VAL A 189 32.70 12.75 -5.58
N LEU A 190 32.48 11.84 -4.63
CA LEU A 190 33.47 11.50 -3.60
C LEU A 190 34.73 10.88 -4.21
N ASP A 191 34.57 10.00 -5.20
CA ASP A 191 35.68 9.36 -5.90
C ASP A 191 36.50 10.40 -6.69
N GLU A 192 35.84 11.27 -7.46
CA GLU A 192 36.49 12.38 -8.18
C GLU A 192 37.21 13.35 -7.23
N PHE A 193 36.58 13.73 -6.12
CA PHE A 193 37.21 14.59 -5.12
C PHE A 193 38.41 13.92 -4.46
N SER A 194 38.35 12.60 -4.23
CA SER A 194 39.48 11.83 -3.68
C SER A 194 40.65 11.76 -4.67
N ALA A 195 40.37 11.58 -5.96
CA ALA A 195 41.37 11.58 -7.02
C ALA A 195 42.00 12.97 -7.18
N TYR A 196 41.19 14.03 -7.13
CA TYR A 196 41.67 15.41 -7.12
C TYR A 196 42.57 15.68 -5.92
N LYS A 197 42.14 15.29 -4.71
CA LYS A 197 42.94 15.46 -3.48
C LYS A 197 44.28 14.72 -3.56
N GLN A 198 44.29 13.48 -4.04
CA GLN A 198 45.53 12.71 -4.23
C GLN A 198 46.47 13.38 -5.25
N SER A 199 45.91 13.93 -6.34
CA SER A 199 46.69 14.66 -7.33
C SER A 199 47.33 15.91 -6.72
N MET A 200 46.57 16.69 -5.94
CA MET A 200 47.04 17.85 -5.20
C MET A 200 48.10 17.51 -4.15
N GLU A 201 47.93 16.43 -3.40
CA GLU A 201 48.94 15.95 -2.45
C GLU A 201 50.23 15.54 -3.17
N LYS A 202 50.14 14.93 -4.35
CA LYS A 202 51.31 14.61 -5.18
C LYS A 202 52.01 15.87 -5.67
N TYR A 203 51.27 16.87 -6.16
CA TYR A 203 51.85 18.16 -6.55
C TYR A 203 52.55 18.85 -5.38
N LEU A 204 51.95 18.84 -4.20
CA LEU A 204 52.53 19.43 -3.00
C LEU A 204 53.84 18.71 -2.59
N ARG A 205 53.86 17.38 -2.64
CA ARG A 205 55.08 16.60 -2.38
C ARG A 205 56.20 16.92 -3.37
N LEU A 206 55.88 17.02 -4.66
CA LEU A 206 56.87 17.38 -5.68
C LEU A 206 57.46 18.78 -5.45
N LEU A 207 56.64 19.75 -5.06
CA LEU A 207 57.11 21.09 -4.69
C LEU A 207 58.02 21.07 -3.47
N VAL A 208 57.66 20.33 -2.42
CA VAL A 208 58.49 20.18 -1.21
C VAL A 208 59.83 19.49 -1.53
N ASP A 209 59.81 18.44 -2.35
CA ASP A 209 61.02 17.75 -2.80
C ASP A 209 61.96 18.66 -3.62
N ASP A 210 61.40 19.56 -4.43
CA ASP A 210 62.20 20.49 -5.25
C ASP A 210 62.83 21.61 -4.41
N VAL A 211 62.09 22.15 -3.43
CA VAL A 211 62.62 23.13 -2.46
C VAL A 211 63.72 22.52 -1.61
N THR A 212 63.49 21.33 -1.04
CA THR A 212 64.47 20.64 -0.20
C THR A 212 65.75 20.28 -0.97
N LYS A 213 65.65 19.87 -2.24
CA LYS A 213 66.83 19.65 -3.10
C LYS A 213 67.58 20.94 -3.42
N THR A 214 66.86 22.04 -3.61
CA THR A 214 67.45 23.37 -3.84
C THR A 214 68.22 23.85 -2.60
N ASP A 215 67.63 23.71 -1.42
CA ASP A 215 68.27 24.05 -0.14
C ASP A 215 69.51 23.16 0.14
N ALA A 216 69.41 21.86 -0.11
CA ALA A 216 70.54 20.93 0.03
C ALA A 216 71.70 21.28 -0.92
N ARG A 217 71.40 21.68 -2.16
CA ARG A 217 72.39 22.18 -3.13
C ARG A 217 73.01 23.50 -2.68
N ALA A 218 72.21 24.42 -2.16
CA ALA A 218 72.71 25.69 -1.63
C ALA A 218 73.68 25.47 -0.45
N LEU A 219 73.31 24.62 0.52
CA LEU A 219 74.17 24.25 1.65
C LEU A 219 75.47 23.57 1.21
N LEU A 220 75.41 22.66 0.23
CA LEU A 220 76.60 22.03 -0.33
C LEU A 220 77.54 23.05 -0.99
N ASN A 221 76.98 24.04 -1.70
CA ASN A 221 77.77 25.10 -2.33
C ASN A 221 78.41 26.02 -1.29
N VAL A 222 77.69 26.38 -0.22
CA VAL A 222 78.27 27.16 0.90
C VAL A 222 79.39 26.39 1.58
N ASN A 223 79.21 25.09 1.86
CA ASN A 223 80.26 24.26 2.45
C ASN A 223 81.49 24.13 1.55
N LYS A 224 81.30 23.98 0.24
CA LYS A 224 82.43 23.98 -0.72
C LYS A 224 83.17 25.31 -0.74
N MET A 225 82.47 26.45 -0.68
CA MET A 225 83.10 27.76 -0.58
C MET A 225 83.91 27.93 0.72
N ALA A 226 83.37 27.45 1.85
CA ALA A 226 84.08 27.48 3.15
C ALA A 226 85.35 26.62 3.13
N THR A 227 85.30 25.41 2.56
CA THR A 227 86.51 24.55 2.45
C THR A 227 87.57 25.11 1.51
N ILE A 228 87.18 25.93 0.52
CA ILE A 228 88.13 26.60 -0.37
C ILE A 228 88.82 27.76 0.35
N SER A 229 88.12 28.53 1.21
CA SER A 229 88.77 29.57 2.01
C SER A 229 89.81 29.00 2.99
N ASP A 230 89.62 27.77 3.47
CA ASP A 230 90.57 27.10 4.37
C ASP A 230 91.84 26.61 3.66
N ILE A 231 91.81 26.43 2.33
CA ILE A 231 92.99 26.05 1.51
C ILE A 231 93.84 27.29 1.13
N VAL A 232 93.24 28.48 1.13
CA VAL A 232 93.91 29.75 0.78
C VAL A 232 94.43 30.49 2.02
N ALA A 233 94.30 29.92 3.21
CA ALA A 233 95.00 30.42 4.39
C ALA A 233 96.53 30.28 4.17
N PRO A 234 97.30 31.38 4.20
CA PRO A 234 98.72 31.34 3.85
C PRO A 234 99.49 30.53 4.89
N SER A 235 100.25 29.54 4.42
CA SER A 235 101.30 28.90 5.21
C SER A 235 102.36 29.97 5.52
N ASN A 236 102.49 30.33 6.81
CA ASN A 236 103.71 30.94 7.33
C ASN A 236 104.89 30.00 7.16
#